data_AF-A0A378C5A0-F1
#
_entry.id   AF-A0A378C5A0-F1
#
_cell.length_a   1.000
_cell.length_b   1.000
_cell.length_c   1.000
_cell.angle_alpha   90.00
_cell.angle_beta   90.00
_cell.angle_gamma   90.00
#
_symmetry.space_group_name_H-M   'P 1'
#
loop_
_entity.id
_entity.type
_entity.pdbx_description
1 polymer ?
#
loop_
_entity_poly.entity_id
_entity_poly.type
_entity_poly.pdbx_seq_one_letter_code
_entity_poly.pdbx_strand_id
1 'polypeptide(L)'
;MGIEDGGVEHRTGIPGNPQGRGIIERPNKGIPKYAAQSFDSYHGKDADKETVRVRKRIAQSAINAVRQGRELTNKQAAALRMIPTWQQLLDVIEEEVNWYNTRHHHSSLPKAPDGKHYTPAAYRRHLLEVEETVIAYPSAVELRDMFRPQQKRTVSRCEVQIFSNLYFSMELLNHHGEESDRQLRYSRPADGDYSQSGRNLYL
;
A
#
# COMPACT_ATOMS: atom_id res chain seq x y z
N MET A 1 -22.99 -21.03 -9.61
CA MET A 1 -23.48 -20.01 -8.64
C MET A 1 -22.31 -19.08 -8.41
N GLY A 2 -22.30 -17.94 -9.11
CA GLY A 2 -21.16 -17.04 -9.15
C GLY A 2 -20.98 -16.36 -7.80
N ILE A 3 -19.80 -16.50 -7.21
CA ILE A 3 -19.38 -15.69 -6.07
C ILE A 3 -18.84 -14.40 -6.68
N GLU A 4 -19.74 -13.49 -7.04
CA GLU A 4 -19.38 -12.10 -7.27
C GLU A 4 -18.93 -11.55 -5.89
N ASP A 5 -17.71 -11.03 -5.80
CA ASP A 5 -17.16 -10.30 -4.64
C ASP A 5 -16.79 -11.08 -3.35
N GLY A 6 -16.31 -12.33 -3.46
CA GLY A 6 -15.57 -12.99 -2.36
C GLY A 6 -16.32 -13.12 -1.02
N GLY A 7 -17.65 -13.05 -1.04
CA GLY A 7 -18.49 -13.08 0.17
C GLY A 7 -18.41 -11.84 1.06
N VAL A 8 -17.85 -10.73 0.57
CA VAL A 8 -17.71 -9.48 1.33
C VAL A 8 -18.86 -8.53 1.00
N GLU A 9 -19.75 -8.28 1.96
CA GLU A 9 -20.80 -7.27 1.80
C GLU A 9 -20.19 -5.86 1.89
N HIS A 10 -20.13 -5.14 0.77
CA HIS A 10 -19.71 -3.73 0.77
C HIS A 10 -20.81 -2.82 1.32
N ARG A 11 -20.84 -2.65 2.65
CA ARG A 11 -21.77 -1.73 3.31
C ARG A 11 -21.37 -0.28 3.10
N THR A 12 -21.97 0.37 2.09
CA THR A 12 -21.90 1.82 1.95
C THR A 12 -22.77 2.47 3.04
N GLY A 13 -22.15 3.22 3.95
CA GLY A 13 -22.84 3.83 5.09
C GLY A 13 -24.06 4.67 4.69
N ILE A 14 -25.09 4.68 5.54
CA ILE A 14 -26.31 5.47 5.36
C ILE A 14 -25.95 6.96 5.28
N PRO A 15 -26.43 7.73 4.28
CA PRO A 15 -26.25 9.17 4.23
C PRO A 15 -26.70 9.81 5.56
N GLY A 16 -25.78 10.50 6.24
CA GLY A 16 -26.06 11.17 7.52
C GLY A 16 -25.57 10.46 8.79
N ASN A 17 -25.10 9.20 8.73
CA ASN A 17 -24.47 8.54 9.88
C ASN A 17 -23.05 8.04 9.54
N PRO A 18 -22.03 8.92 9.55
CA PRO A 18 -20.66 8.59 9.17
C PRO A 18 -19.84 7.83 10.25
N GLN A 19 -20.47 7.29 11.30
CA GLN A 19 -19.77 6.68 12.46
C GLN A 19 -18.77 5.59 12.06
N GLY A 20 -19.04 4.82 11.00
CA GLY A 20 -18.10 3.81 10.48
C GLY A 20 -16.80 4.37 9.89
N ARG A 21 -16.78 5.65 9.46
CA ARG A 21 -15.58 6.32 8.93
C ARG A 21 -14.71 6.92 10.04
N GLY A 22 -15.34 7.49 11.07
CA GLY A 22 -14.65 8.22 12.14
C GLY A 22 -13.69 7.39 13.00
N ILE A 23 -13.94 6.09 13.15
CA ILE A 23 -13.10 5.20 13.99
C ILE A 23 -11.74 4.92 13.31
N ILE A 24 -11.73 4.67 12.00
CA ILE A 24 -10.50 4.42 11.21
C ILE A 24 -9.78 5.73 10.86
N GLU A 25 -10.49 6.85 10.80
CA GLU A 25 -9.92 8.15 10.46
C GLU A 25 -8.84 8.64 11.43
N ARG A 26 -8.98 8.38 12.74
CA ARG A 26 -8.02 8.88 13.72
C ARG A 26 -6.68 8.13 13.70
N PRO A 27 -6.64 6.78 13.65
CA PRO A 27 -5.42 6.03 13.40
C PRO A 27 -4.76 6.39 12.07
N ASN A 28 -5.56 6.50 10.99
CA ASN A 28 -5.04 6.87 9.66
C ASN A 28 -4.48 8.30 9.60
N LYS A 29 -4.89 9.19 10.50
CA LYS A 29 -4.28 10.52 10.69
C LYS A 29 -3.04 10.47 11.59
N GLY A 30 -3.07 9.64 12.63
CA GLY A 30 -2.03 9.55 13.66
C GLY A 30 -0.79 8.81 13.20
N ILE A 31 -0.93 7.54 12.80
CA ILE A 31 0.20 6.64 12.49
C ILE A 31 1.13 7.23 11.42
N PRO A 32 0.63 7.69 10.25
CA PRO A 32 1.52 8.28 9.24
C PRO A 32 2.16 9.58 9.71
N LYS A 33 1.48 10.35 10.57
CA LYS A 33 2.02 11.59 11.13
C LYS A 33 3.19 11.28 12.07
N TYR A 34 3.02 10.35 13.00
CA TYR A 34 4.05 9.98 13.97
C TYR A 34 5.26 9.35 13.26
N ALA A 35 5.00 8.44 12.31
CA ALA A 35 6.04 7.88 11.46
C ALA A 35 6.80 8.95 10.67
N ALA A 36 6.11 9.96 10.13
CA ALA A 36 6.79 11.04 9.42
C ALA A 36 7.62 11.95 10.35
N GLN A 37 7.18 12.16 11.59
CA GLN A 37 7.85 13.00 12.58
C GLN A 37 9.12 12.38 13.15
N SER A 38 9.31 11.06 13.05
CA SER A 38 10.54 10.39 13.49
C SER A 38 11.74 10.66 12.58
N PHE A 39 11.51 11.17 11.36
CA PHE A 39 12.58 11.46 10.40
C PHE A 39 12.98 12.95 10.41
N ASP A 40 14.29 13.21 10.33
CA ASP A 40 14.84 14.56 10.19
C ASP A 40 14.38 15.28 8.90
N SER A 41 13.93 14.52 7.91
CA SER A 41 13.36 15.04 6.66
C SER A 41 11.89 15.49 6.78
N TYR A 42 11.31 15.47 7.98
CA TYR A 42 9.93 15.89 8.22
C TYR A 42 9.66 17.32 7.73
N HIS A 43 8.55 17.50 7.02
CA HIS A 43 8.15 18.77 6.42
C HIS A 43 6.64 19.06 6.54
N GLY A 44 5.99 18.47 7.55
CA GLY A 44 4.57 18.69 7.81
C GLY A 44 4.26 20.06 8.44
N LYS A 45 2.99 20.30 8.76
CA LYS A 45 2.48 21.60 9.26
C LYS A 45 3.20 22.12 10.51
N ASP A 46 3.67 21.20 11.36
CA ASP A 46 4.30 21.51 12.65
C ASP A 46 5.82 21.77 12.52
N ALA A 47 6.38 21.71 11.30
CA ALA A 47 7.81 21.96 11.05
C ALA A 47 8.10 23.45 10.77
N ASP A 48 9.30 23.90 11.11
CA ASP A 48 9.77 25.24 10.75
C ASP A 48 9.87 25.40 9.22
N LYS A 49 9.10 26.34 8.67
CA LYS A 49 8.94 26.51 7.22
C LYS A 49 10.24 26.94 6.54
N GLU A 50 11.07 27.74 7.21
CA GLU A 50 12.32 28.22 6.65
C GLU A 50 13.33 27.07 6.53
N THR A 51 13.51 26.31 7.61
CA THR A 51 14.34 25.10 7.63
C THR A 51 13.91 24.08 6.59
N VAL A 52 12.60 23.81 6.49
CA VAL A 52 12.03 22.90 5.48
C VAL A 52 12.35 23.37 4.06
N ARG A 53 12.17 24.67 3.76
CA ARG A 53 12.44 25.22 2.43
C ARG A 53 13.91 25.09 2.05
N VAL A 54 14.82 25.36 2.99
CA VAL A 54 16.27 25.22 2.78
C VAL A 54 16.63 23.76 2.53
N ARG A 55 16.18 22.84 3.41
CA ARG A 55 16.44 21.39 3.27
C ARG A 55 15.91 20.84 1.96
N LYS A 56 14.67 21.15 1.58
CA LYS A 56 14.06 20.72 0.32
C LYS A 56 14.86 21.18 -0.89
N ARG A 57 15.34 22.44 -0.89
CA ARG A 57 16.17 22.97 -1.99
C ARG A 57 17.49 22.20 -2.12
N ILE A 58 18.17 21.94 -1.00
CA ILE A 58 19.45 21.22 -0.99
C ILE A 58 19.24 19.75 -1.42
N ALA A 59 18.19 19.09 -0.93
CA ALA A 59 17.81 17.74 -1.34
C ALA A 59 17.53 17.64 -2.83
N GLN A 60 16.73 18.55 -3.40
CA GLN A 60 16.45 18.57 -4.83
C GLN A 60 17.72 18.81 -5.66
N SER A 61 18.59 19.70 -5.20
CA SER A 61 19.90 19.93 -5.82
C SER A 61 20.77 18.67 -5.80
N ALA A 62 20.80 17.94 -4.68
CA ALA A 62 21.54 16.69 -4.56
C ALA A 62 21.00 15.61 -5.51
N ILE A 63 19.68 15.41 -5.56
CA ILE A 63 19.04 14.46 -6.47
C ILE A 63 19.36 14.78 -7.94
N ASN A 64 19.34 16.05 -8.31
CA ASN A 64 19.68 16.48 -9.67
C ASN A 64 21.16 16.23 -9.99
N ALA A 65 22.07 16.48 -9.04
CA ALA A 65 23.50 16.21 -9.21
C ALA A 65 23.77 14.71 -9.41
N VAL A 66 23.13 13.84 -8.61
CA VAL A 66 23.20 12.38 -8.78
C VAL A 66 22.69 11.97 -10.17
N ARG A 67 21.54 12.48 -10.61
CA ARG A 67 20.98 12.17 -11.95
C ARG A 67 21.91 12.58 -13.09
N GLN A 68 22.70 13.63 -12.89
CA GLN A 68 23.63 14.16 -13.88
C GLN A 68 25.05 13.57 -13.75
N GLY A 69 25.27 12.62 -12.83
CA GLY A 69 26.58 12.02 -12.59
C GLY A 69 27.64 12.97 -12.03
N ARG A 70 27.22 14.05 -11.35
CA ARG A 70 28.14 15.03 -10.75
C ARG A 70 28.50 14.64 -9.32
N GLU A 71 29.73 14.98 -8.92
CA GLU A 71 30.14 14.83 -7.52
C GLU A 71 29.29 15.70 -6.60
N LEU A 72 28.97 15.16 -5.43
CA LEU A 72 28.15 15.82 -4.43
C LEU A 72 29.02 16.71 -3.54
N THR A 73 28.54 17.93 -3.30
CA THR A 73 29.10 18.77 -2.23
C THR A 73 28.77 18.16 -0.86
N ASN A 74 29.57 18.47 0.17
CA ASN A 74 29.32 18.01 1.55
C ASN A 74 27.88 18.31 2.03
N LYS A 75 27.33 19.48 1.65
CA LYS A 75 25.95 19.88 2.00
C LYS A 75 24.91 19.01 1.30
N GLN A 76 25.13 18.64 0.03
CA GLN A 76 24.24 17.75 -0.72
C GLN A 76 24.30 16.31 -0.20
N ALA A 77 25.50 15.81 0.09
CA ALA A 77 25.68 14.48 0.68
C ALA A 77 25.00 14.38 2.06
N ALA A 78 25.16 15.39 2.92
CA ALA A 78 24.47 15.45 4.21
C ALA A 78 22.94 15.46 4.07
N ALA A 79 22.40 16.25 3.12
CA ALA A 79 20.97 16.32 2.89
C ALA A 79 20.36 14.98 2.40
N LEU A 80 21.10 14.21 1.58
CA LEU A 80 20.65 12.89 1.15
C LEU A 80 20.63 11.88 2.30
N ARG A 81 21.58 11.95 3.24
CA ARG A 81 21.61 11.06 4.41
C ARG A 81 20.42 11.26 5.35
N MET A 82 19.78 12.42 5.33
CA MET A 82 18.59 12.72 6.13
C MET A 82 17.30 12.14 5.52
N ILE A 83 17.32 11.75 4.24
CA ILE A 83 16.15 11.19 3.57
C ILE A 83 16.15 9.68 3.85
N PRO A 84 15.08 9.13 4.44
CA PRO A 84 15.00 7.71 4.68
C PRO A 84 14.93 6.94 3.37
N THR A 85 15.51 5.75 3.37
CA THR A 85 15.25 4.75 2.33
C THR A 85 13.80 4.28 2.41
N TRP A 86 13.33 3.65 1.33
CA TRP A 86 11.99 3.06 1.31
C TRP A 86 11.79 2.04 2.43
N GLN A 87 12.79 1.18 2.67
CA GLN A 87 12.72 0.17 3.73
C GLN A 87 12.63 0.81 5.12
N GLN A 88 13.47 1.81 5.42
CA GLN A 88 13.41 2.53 6.71
C GLN A 88 12.05 3.18 6.97
N LEU A 89 11.40 3.70 5.92
CA LEU A 89 10.04 4.23 6.05
C LEU A 89 9.05 3.13 6.41
N LEU A 90 9.12 1.97 5.74
CA LEU A 90 8.25 0.83 6.03
C LEU A 90 8.46 0.32 7.47
N ASP A 91 9.70 0.20 7.91
CA ASP A 91 10.05 -0.30 9.24
C ASP A 91 9.43 0.58 10.34
N VAL A 92 9.52 1.91 10.19
CA VAL A 92 8.91 2.86 11.14
C VAL A 92 7.39 2.78 11.12
N ILE A 93 6.78 2.65 9.94
CA ILE A 93 5.32 2.49 9.84
C ILE A 93 4.88 1.20 10.54
N GLU A 94 5.60 0.10 10.33
CA GLU A 94 5.32 -1.18 10.98
C GLU A 94 5.45 -1.06 12.50
N GLU A 95 6.49 -0.39 12.99
CA GLU A 95 6.69 -0.14 14.42
C GLU A 95 5.52 0.66 15.03
N GLU A 96 5.09 1.74 14.37
CA GLU A 96 3.97 2.58 14.82
C GLU A 96 2.64 1.81 14.80
N VAL A 97 2.40 1.00 13.77
CA VAL A 97 1.22 0.11 13.69
C VAL A 97 1.25 -0.92 14.81
N ASN A 98 2.41 -1.54 15.06
CA ASN A 98 2.57 -2.51 16.13
C ASN A 98 2.37 -1.87 17.50
N TRP A 99 2.94 -0.68 17.73
CA TRP A 99 2.74 0.09 18.96
C TRP A 99 1.26 0.40 19.17
N TYR A 100 0.57 0.89 18.15
CA TYR A 100 -0.85 1.20 18.21
C TYR A 100 -1.68 -0.04 18.54
N ASN A 101 -1.39 -1.18 17.91
CA ASN A 101 -2.16 -2.40 18.13
C ASN A 101 -1.88 -3.06 19.49
N THR A 102 -0.65 -2.99 20.00
CA THR A 102 -0.21 -3.78 21.16
C THR A 102 -0.08 -3.00 22.45
N ARG A 103 0.20 -1.70 22.39
CA ARG A 103 0.47 -0.85 23.57
C ARG A 103 -0.57 0.26 23.77
N HIS A 104 -1.23 0.73 22.71
CA HIS A 104 -2.21 1.80 22.84
C HIS A 104 -3.55 1.29 23.38
N HIS A 105 -3.96 1.78 24.55
CA HIS A 105 -5.26 1.49 25.16
C HIS A 105 -6.29 2.53 24.70
N HIS A 106 -7.37 2.09 24.06
CA HIS A 106 -8.35 2.99 23.45
C HIS A 106 -9.60 3.12 24.31
N SER A 107 -9.96 4.33 24.72
CA SER A 107 -11.11 4.57 25.62
C SER A 107 -12.47 4.15 25.03
N SER A 108 -12.58 4.02 23.71
CA SER A 108 -13.79 3.51 23.07
C SER A 108 -13.93 1.98 23.13
N LEU A 109 -12.88 1.25 23.50
CA LEU A 109 -12.94 -0.19 23.67
C LEU A 109 -13.41 -0.53 25.08
N PRO A 110 -14.03 -1.70 25.31
CA PRO A 110 -14.37 -2.14 26.66
C PRO A 110 -13.15 -2.21 27.58
N LYS A 111 -13.40 -2.20 28.89
CA LYS A 111 -12.36 -2.44 29.88
C LYS A 111 -12.10 -3.94 30.03
N ALA A 112 -10.84 -4.30 30.07
CA ALA A 112 -10.38 -5.62 30.44
C ALA A 112 -10.57 -5.84 31.96
N PRO A 113 -10.45 -7.10 32.44
CA PRO A 113 -10.61 -7.42 33.86
C PRO A 113 -9.64 -6.67 34.79
N ASP A 114 -8.52 -6.19 34.27
CA ASP A 114 -7.54 -5.36 34.98
C ASP A 114 -7.99 -3.90 35.18
N GLY A 115 -9.19 -3.54 34.68
CA GLY A 115 -9.78 -2.21 34.79
C GLY A 115 -9.30 -1.19 33.74
N LYS A 116 -8.34 -1.55 32.88
CA LYS A 116 -7.86 -0.72 31.76
C LYS A 116 -8.65 -1.03 30.50
N HIS A 117 -8.78 -0.05 29.61
CA HIS A 117 -9.37 -0.30 28.28
C HIS A 117 -8.51 -1.31 27.50
N TYR A 118 -9.09 -2.15 26.64
CA TYR A 118 -8.29 -3.04 25.80
C TYR A 118 -7.38 -2.27 24.82
N THR A 119 -6.29 -2.91 24.43
CA THR A 119 -5.59 -2.56 23.18
C THR A 119 -6.31 -3.22 21.99
N PRO A 120 -6.21 -2.67 20.77
CA PRO A 120 -6.87 -3.25 19.60
C PRO A 120 -6.56 -4.74 19.39
N ALA A 121 -5.29 -5.15 19.55
CA ALA A 121 -4.90 -6.55 19.40
C ALA A 121 -5.47 -7.44 20.51
N ALA A 122 -5.49 -6.96 21.76
CA ALA A 122 -6.04 -7.72 22.88
C ALA A 122 -7.56 -7.90 22.74
N TYR A 123 -8.28 -6.85 22.34
CA TYR A 123 -9.72 -6.93 22.12
C TYR A 123 -10.06 -7.87 20.95
N ARG A 124 -9.29 -7.81 19.85
CA ARG A 124 -9.46 -8.74 18.72
C ARG A 124 -9.30 -10.20 19.16
N ARG A 125 -8.28 -10.52 19.97
CA ARG A 125 -8.10 -11.89 20.50
C ARG A 125 -9.29 -12.31 21.36
N HIS A 126 -9.73 -11.44 22.25
CA HIS A 126 -10.89 -11.70 23.11
C HIS A 126 -12.15 -12.00 22.29
N LEU A 127 -12.45 -11.21 21.25
CA LEU A 127 -13.60 -11.46 20.37
C LEU A 127 -13.50 -12.79 19.64
N LEU A 128 -12.32 -13.14 19.10
CA LEU A 128 -12.12 -14.42 18.41
C LEU A 128 -12.32 -15.62 19.35
N GLU A 129 -11.94 -15.48 20.62
CA GLU A 129 -12.15 -16.51 21.65
C GLU A 129 -13.63 -16.62 22.07
N VAL A 130 -14.32 -15.50 22.23
CA VAL A 130 -15.72 -15.46 22.69
C VAL A 130 -16.71 -15.87 21.60
N GLU A 131 -16.50 -15.41 20.37
CA GLU A 131 -17.42 -15.64 19.26
C GLU A 131 -17.17 -16.97 18.54
N GLU A 132 -16.11 -17.70 18.91
CA GLU A 132 -15.62 -18.91 18.20
C GLU A 132 -15.53 -18.69 16.67
N THR A 133 -15.24 -17.45 16.26
CA THR A 133 -15.37 -17.03 14.87
C THR A 133 -14.39 -17.76 13.98
N VAL A 134 -14.93 -18.58 13.07
CA VAL A 134 -14.14 -19.22 12.02
C VAL A 134 -13.78 -18.18 10.96
N ILE A 135 -12.50 -17.86 10.86
CA ILE A 135 -11.98 -16.97 9.81
C ILE A 135 -11.88 -17.77 8.51
N ALA A 136 -12.68 -17.40 7.52
CA ALA A 136 -12.49 -17.87 6.15
C ALA A 136 -11.29 -17.16 5.53
N TYR A 137 -10.23 -17.91 5.24
CA TYR A 137 -9.06 -17.39 4.55
C TYR A 137 -9.23 -17.52 3.03
N PRO A 138 -8.89 -16.48 2.25
CA PRO A 138 -8.89 -16.59 0.80
C PRO A 138 -7.94 -17.69 0.33
N SER A 139 -8.36 -18.43 -0.69
CA SER A 139 -7.55 -19.43 -1.37
C SER A 139 -6.34 -18.79 -2.09
N ALA A 140 -5.35 -19.61 -2.45
CA ALA A 140 -4.18 -19.12 -3.20
C ALA A 140 -4.54 -18.48 -4.56
N VAL A 141 -5.65 -18.91 -5.17
CA VAL A 141 -6.15 -18.32 -6.42
C VAL A 141 -6.77 -16.95 -6.15
N GLU A 142 -7.62 -16.82 -5.13
CA GLU A 142 -8.22 -15.55 -4.75
C GLU A 142 -7.15 -14.52 -4.33
N LEU A 143 -6.16 -14.92 -3.53
CA LEU A 143 -5.05 -14.04 -3.16
C LEU A 143 -4.27 -13.53 -4.38
N ARG A 144 -4.01 -14.40 -5.36
CA ARG A 144 -3.34 -14.01 -6.61
C ARG A 144 -4.15 -12.99 -7.38
N ASP A 145 -5.46 -13.12 -7.35
CA ASP A 145 -6.39 -12.30 -8.11
C ASP A 145 -6.61 -10.93 -7.47
N MET A 146 -6.63 -10.86 -6.13
CA MET A 146 -6.81 -9.62 -5.37
C MET A 146 -5.74 -8.56 -5.66
N PHE A 147 -4.51 -8.97 -5.99
CA PHE A 147 -3.40 -8.06 -6.30
C PHE A 147 -3.16 -7.87 -7.80
N ARG A 148 -4.00 -8.45 -8.65
CA ARG A 148 -3.79 -8.43 -10.09
C ARG A 148 -4.62 -7.31 -10.73
N PRO A 149 -4.01 -6.19 -11.15
CA PRO A 149 -4.73 -5.14 -11.85
C PRO A 149 -5.29 -5.66 -13.17
N GLN A 150 -6.52 -5.25 -13.49
CA GLN A 150 -7.24 -5.66 -14.68
C GLN A 150 -7.51 -4.42 -15.54
N GLN A 151 -7.29 -4.55 -16.85
CA GLN A 151 -7.60 -3.50 -17.81
C GLN A 151 -8.19 -4.12 -19.07
N LYS A 152 -9.31 -3.58 -19.54
CA LYS A 152 -9.89 -3.94 -20.85
C LYS A 152 -8.99 -3.38 -21.96
N ARG A 153 -8.58 -4.23 -22.90
CA ARG A 153 -7.78 -3.87 -24.08
C ARG A 153 -8.25 -4.67 -25.28
N THR A 154 -8.07 -4.11 -26.47
CA THR A 154 -8.32 -4.80 -27.73
C THR A 154 -7.11 -5.63 -28.12
N VAL A 155 -7.35 -6.86 -28.55
CA VAL A 155 -6.31 -7.77 -29.05
C VAL A 155 -6.03 -7.48 -30.52
N SER A 156 -4.75 -7.34 -30.88
CA SER A 156 -4.32 -7.20 -32.27
C SER A 156 -3.19 -8.18 -32.57
N ARG A 157 -3.34 -9.04 -33.58
CA ARG A 157 -2.31 -10.00 -34.01
C ARG A 157 -1.71 -10.85 -32.87
N CYS A 158 -2.56 -11.35 -31.97
CA CYS A 158 -2.14 -12.09 -30.76
C CYS A 158 -1.34 -11.27 -29.74
N GLU A 159 -1.33 -9.95 -29.89
CA GLU A 159 -0.64 -9.01 -29.01
C GLU A 159 -1.62 -8.12 -28.26
N VAL A 160 -1.21 -7.72 -27.05
CA VAL A 160 -1.92 -6.79 -26.18
C VAL A 160 -0.91 -5.81 -25.59
N GLN A 161 -1.22 -4.52 -25.66
CA GLN A 161 -0.42 -3.47 -25.03
C GLN A 161 -1.02 -3.06 -23.68
N ILE A 162 -0.24 -3.19 -22.61
CA ILE A 162 -0.60 -2.75 -21.25
C ILE A 162 0.49 -1.78 -20.78
N PHE A 163 0.12 -0.53 -20.54
CA PHE A 163 1.05 0.59 -20.36
C PHE A 163 2.08 0.68 -21.50
N SER A 164 3.37 0.65 -21.20
CA SER A 164 4.47 0.62 -22.17
C SER A 164 4.91 -0.79 -22.57
N ASN A 165 4.26 -1.84 -22.04
CA ASN A 165 4.65 -3.23 -22.25
C ASN A 165 3.75 -3.91 -23.28
N LEU A 166 4.35 -4.64 -24.21
CA LEU A 166 3.67 -5.48 -25.20
C LEU A 166 3.74 -6.94 -24.75
N TYR A 167 2.60 -7.63 -24.78
CA TYR A 167 2.47 -9.04 -24.42
C TYR A 167 1.92 -9.81 -25.61
N PHE A 168 2.43 -11.02 -25.85
CA PHE A 168 2.01 -11.90 -26.94
C PHE A 168 1.56 -13.25 -26.37
N SER A 169 0.48 -13.81 -26.90
CA SER A 169 0.08 -15.20 -26.65
C SER A 169 -0.70 -15.77 -27.82
N MET A 170 -0.34 -16.99 -28.25
CA MET A 170 -1.07 -17.70 -29.32
C MET A 170 -2.52 -18.01 -28.95
N GLU A 171 -2.86 -18.06 -27.66
CA GLU A 171 -4.22 -18.26 -27.19
C GLU A 171 -5.15 -17.06 -27.51
N LEU A 172 -4.58 -15.91 -27.88
CA LEU A 172 -5.31 -14.73 -28.33
C LEU A 172 -5.67 -14.74 -29.82
N LEU A 173 -5.25 -15.77 -30.57
CA LEU A 173 -5.44 -15.86 -32.02
C LEU A 173 -6.91 -15.74 -32.44
N ASN A 174 -7.81 -16.36 -31.67
CA ASN A 174 -9.25 -16.37 -31.97
C ASN A 174 -9.99 -15.09 -31.52
N HIS A 175 -9.30 -14.16 -30.85
CA HIS A 175 -9.89 -12.96 -30.26
C HIS A 175 -9.49 -11.67 -31.01
N HIS A 176 -9.07 -11.78 -32.26
CA HIS A 176 -8.61 -10.64 -33.05
C HIS A 176 -9.74 -9.62 -33.27
N GLY A 177 -9.51 -8.37 -32.85
CA GLY A 177 -10.48 -7.28 -33.02
C GLY A 177 -11.63 -7.28 -31.99
N GLU A 178 -11.67 -8.27 -31.09
CA GLU A 178 -12.59 -8.26 -29.95
C GLU A 178 -12.02 -7.40 -28.82
N GLU A 179 -12.89 -6.63 -28.16
CA GLU A 179 -12.56 -6.10 -26.84
C GLU A 179 -12.52 -7.30 -25.91
N SER A 180 -11.32 -7.70 -25.47
CA SER A 180 -11.21 -8.84 -24.58
C SER A 180 -11.73 -8.41 -23.21
N ASP A 181 -13.01 -8.68 -22.96
CA ASP A 181 -13.62 -8.57 -21.64
C ASP A 181 -13.11 -9.68 -20.70
N ARG A 182 -12.38 -10.66 -21.26
CA ARG A 182 -11.45 -11.48 -20.50
C ARG A 182 -10.42 -10.56 -19.86
N GLN A 183 -10.64 -10.29 -18.58
CA GLN A 183 -9.72 -9.64 -17.65
C GLN A 183 -8.29 -10.02 -18.01
N LEU A 184 -7.58 -9.16 -18.74
CA LEU A 184 -6.20 -9.40 -19.10
C LEU A 184 -5.39 -9.23 -17.82
N ARG A 185 -4.89 -10.36 -17.37
CA ARG A 185 -4.39 -10.59 -16.03
C ARG A 185 -2.87 -10.56 -16.09
N TYR A 186 -2.28 -9.40 -15.80
CA TYR A 186 -0.82 -9.23 -15.81
C TYR A 186 -0.26 -9.14 -14.40
N SER A 187 0.83 -9.87 -14.13
CA SER A 187 1.63 -9.69 -12.93
C SER A 187 2.81 -8.79 -13.25
N ARG A 188 2.97 -7.68 -12.52
CA ARG A 188 4.26 -6.97 -12.48
C ARG A 188 5.29 -7.95 -11.89
N PRO A 189 6.49 -8.13 -12.48
CA PRO A 189 7.55 -8.87 -11.82
C PRO A 189 7.77 -8.29 -10.43
N ALA A 190 7.75 -9.13 -9.40
CA ALA A 190 8.21 -8.73 -8.09
C ALA A 190 9.68 -8.32 -8.21
N ASP A 191 10.00 -7.17 -7.64
CA ASP A 191 11.34 -6.61 -7.40
C ASP A 191 12.52 -7.27 -8.14
N GLY A 192 13.00 -6.59 -9.19
CA GLY A 192 14.42 -6.62 -9.55
C GLY A 192 14.84 -7.33 -10.83
N ASP A 193 14.06 -8.25 -11.42
CA ASP A 193 14.54 -9.01 -12.57
C ASP A 193 14.11 -8.40 -13.93
N TYR A 194 14.86 -7.40 -14.38
CA TYR A 194 14.68 -6.73 -15.69
C TYR A 194 15.50 -7.39 -16.81
N SER A 195 15.98 -8.61 -16.62
CA SER A 195 16.74 -9.32 -17.65
C SER A 195 16.38 -10.79 -17.67
N GLN A 196 15.23 -11.16 -18.28
CA GLN A 196 15.15 -12.29 -19.22
C GLN A 196 13.89 -12.13 -20.10
N SER A 197 14.08 -12.39 -21.37
CA SER A 197 13.07 -12.50 -22.41
C SER A 197 12.05 -13.60 -22.07
N GLY A 198 10.84 -13.21 -21.68
CA GLY A 198 9.76 -14.16 -21.39
C GLY A 198 8.73 -13.56 -20.44
N ARG A 199 7.99 -12.55 -20.89
CA ARG A 199 6.90 -11.97 -20.09
C ARG A 199 5.61 -12.72 -20.42
N ASN A 200 5.24 -13.65 -19.56
CA ASN A 200 4.06 -14.49 -19.76
C ASN A 200 2.77 -13.68 -19.56
N LEU A 201 1.93 -13.70 -20.59
CA LEU A 201 0.52 -13.41 -20.47
C LEU A 201 -0.15 -14.68 -19.91
N TYR A 202 -0.84 -14.55 -18.79
CA TYR A 202 -1.67 -15.63 -18.25
C TYR A 202 -3.12 -15.28 -18.60
N LEU A 203 -3.72 -16.04 -19.51
CA LEU A 203 -5.15 -15.93 -19.82
C LEU A 203 -6.00 -16.68 -18.80
#